data_AF-M4BF59-F1
#
_entry.id   AF-M4BF59-F1
#
_cell.length_a   1.000
_cell.length_b   1.000
_cell.length_c   1.000
_cell.angle_alpha   90.00
_cell.angle_beta   90.00
_cell.angle_gamma   90.00
#
_symmetry.space_group_name_H-M   'P 1'
#
loop_
_entity.id
_entity.type
_entity.pdbx_description
1 polymer ?
#
loop_
_entity_poly.entity_id
_entity_poly.type
_entity_poly.pdbx_seq_one_letter_code
_entity_poly.pdbx_strand_id
1 'polypeptide(L)'
;MIQMEQFAAVMRPLFLRISQAVCSSHFQVSQRALYLWNNEALVRLVSARRAEILPLIFGALYRNCENHWHSTVQTLTYNVLKLFMEMDSQLFDQCSAQFEEREGR
;
A
#
# COMPACT_ATOMS: atom_id res chain seq x y z
N MET A 1 -9.80 16.19 12.74
CA MET A 1 -8.61 15.34 12.57
C MET A 1 -8.97 13.97 13.12
N ILE A 2 -8.70 12.87 12.41
CA ILE A 2 -9.01 11.51 12.92
C ILE A 2 -8.01 11.18 14.03
N GLN A 3 -8.49 10.71 15.17
CA GLN A 3 -7.63 10.25 16.28
C GLN A 3 -7.09 8.83 16.01
N MET A 4 -5.96 8.48 16.62
CA MET A 4 -5.32 7.17 16.39
C MET A 4 -6.22 5.99 16.76
N GLU A 5 -7.00 6.13 17.82
CA GLU A 5 -7.94 5.11 18.31
C GLU A 5 -9.08 4.89 17.30
N GLN A 6 -9.59 5.98 16.74
CA GLN A 6 -10.63 5.94 15.70
C GLN A 6 -10.08 5.31 14.41
N PHE A 7 -8.84 5.65 14.05
CA PHE A 7 -8.17 5.07 12.89
C PHE A 7 -7.94 3.56 13.08
N ALA A 8 -7.44 3.14 14.25
CA ALA A 8 -7.18 1.74 14.55
C ALA A 8 -8.43 0.86 14.38
N ALA A 9 -9.61 1.37 14.75
CA ALA A 9 -10.88 0.65 14.61
C ALA A 9 -11.25 0.34 13.14
N VAL A 10 -10.85 1.19 12.19
CA VAL A 10 -11.19 1.03 10.76
C VAL A 10 -10.00 0.65 9.88
N MET A 11 -8.78 0.68 10.42
CA MET A 11 -7.54 0.51 9.68
C MET A 11 -7.54 -0.78 8.86
N ARG A 12 -7.72 -1.94 9.49
CA ARG A 12 -7.66 -3.22 8.79
C ARG A 12 -8.67 -3.34 7.63
N PRO A 13 -10.00 -3.13 7.82
CA PRO A 13 -10.95 -3.21 6.71
C PRO A 13 -10.70 -2.14 5.64
N LEU A 14 -10.25 -0.94 6.03
CA LEU A 14 -9.88 0.11 5.10
C LEU A 14 -8.73 -0.31 4.18
N PHE A 15 -7.61 -0.78 4.73
CA PHE A 15 -6.43 -1.15 3.92
C PHE A 15 -6.65 -2.42 3.09
N LEU A 16 -7.48 -3.36 3.54
CA LEU A 16 -7.93 -4.48 2.71
C LEU A 16 -8.72 -3.99 1.49
N ARG A 17 -9.61 -3.00 1.66
CA ARG A 17 -10.37 -2.44 0.55
C ARG A 17 -9.50 -1.61 -0.39
N ILE A 18 -8.57 -0.83 0.15
CA ILE A 18 -7.59 -0.09 -0.65
C ILE A 18 -6.73 -1.06 -1.46
N SER A 19 -6.28 -2.18 -0.88
CA SER A 19 -5.50 -3.19 -1.59
C SER A 19 -6.24 -3.74 -2.82
N GLN A 20 -7.54 -4.03 -2.67
CA GLN A 20 -8.39 -4.44 -3.80
C GLN A 20 -8.53 -3.32 -4.85
N ALA A 21 -8.69 -2.07 -4.42
CA ALA A 21 -8.84 -0.94 -5.32
C ALA A 21 -7.54 -0.66 -6.10
N VAL A 22 -6.38 -0.81 -5.46
CA VAL A 22 -5.06 -0.69 -6.10
C VAL A 22 -4.89 -1.72 -7.22
N CYS A 23 -5.31 -2.97 -7.01
CA CYS A 23 -5.24 -4.04 -8.01
C CYS A 23 -6.39 -4.05 -9.02
N SER A 24 -7.23 -3.01 -9.05
CA SER A 24 -8.33 -2.93 -10.02
C SER A 24 -7.79 -2.89 -11.45
N SER A 25 -8.45 -3.58 -12.39
CA SER A 25 -8.12 -3.47 -13.82
C SER A 25 -8.57 -2.14 -14.41
N HIS A 26 -9.54 -1.46 -13.77
CA HIS A 26 -10.01 -0.14 -14.18
C HIS A 26 -9.05 0.94 -13.69
N PHE A 27 -8.29 1.56 -14.59
CA PHE A 27 -7.20 2.47 -14.24
C PHE A 27 -7.62 3.63 -13.32
N GLN A 28 -8.79 4.23 -13.52
CA GLN A 28 -9.23 5.36 -12.67
C GLN A 28 -9.45 4.95 -11.20
N VAL A 29 -9.86 3.71 -10.94
CA VAL A 29 -10.07 3.20 -9.58
C VAL A 29 -8.70 3.02 -8.91
N SER A 30 -7.78 2.34 -9.59
CA SER A 30 -6.41 2.10 -9.10
C SER A 30 -5.66 3.42 -8.89
N GLN A 31 -5.74 4.31 -9.88
CA GLN A 31 -5.17 5.65 -9.80
C GLN A 31 -5.71 6.40 -8.58
N ARG A 32 -7.03 6.47 -8.41
CA ARG A 32 -7.63 7.21 -7.28
C ARG A 32 -7.26 6.60 -5.93
N ALA A 33 -7.14 5.27 -5.84
CA ALA A 33 -6.67 4.59 -4.64
C ALA A 33 -5.21 4.95 -4.31
N LEU A 34 -4.32 4.95 -5.31
CA LEU A 34 -2.90 5.30 -5.12
C LEU A 34 -2.71 6.78 -4.75
N TYR A 35 -3.56 7.68 -5.25
CA TYR A 35 -3.55 9.11 -4.89
C TYR A 35 -3.83 9.37 -3.41
N LEU A 36 -4.33 8.39 -2.64
CA LEU A 36 -4.49 8.53 -1.20
C LEU A 36 -3.16 8.87 -0.49
N TRP A 37 -2.01 8.44 -1.04
CA TRP A 37 -0.71 8.68 -0.41
C TRP A 37 -0.16 10.09 -0.60
N ASN A 38 -0.84 10.92 -1.39
CA ASN A 38 -0.56 12.36 -1.42
C ASN A 38 -1.17 13.09 -0.22
N ASN A 39 -2.00 12.42 0.60
CA ASN A 39 -2.57 13.00 1.80
C ASN A 39 -1.61 12.81 2.98
N GLU A 40 -0.90 13.88 3.35
CA GLU A 40 0.07 13.87 4.45
C GLU A 40 -0.53 13.47 5.80
N ALA A 41 -1.82 13.75 6.05
CA ALA A 41 -2.46 13.32 7.30
C ALA A 41 -2.61 11.80 7.32
N LEU A 42 -3.03 11.20 6.20
CA LEU A 42 -3.11 9.74 6.06
C LEU A 42 -1.73 9.08 6.13
N VAL A 43 -0.72 9.63 5.46
CA VAL A 43 0.66 9.10 5.53
C VAL A 43 1.21 9.13 6.96
N ARG A 44 0.91 10.17 7.75
CA ARG A 44 1.27 10.21 9.18
C ARG A 44 0.59 9.11 9.99
N LEU A 45 -0.71 8.86 9.77
CA LEU A 45 -1.42 7.75 10.40
C LEU A 45 -0.82 6.39 10.01
N VAL A 46 -0.50 6.22 8.73
CA VAL A 46 0.14 5.01 8.19
C VAL A 46 1.51 4.78 8.83
N SER A 47 2.34 5.82 8.92
CA SER A 47 3.69 5.72 9.50
C SER A 47 3.67 5.27 10.96
N ALA A 48 2.71 5.78 11.74
CA ALA A 48 2.52 5.39 13.14
C ALA A 48 2.09 3.90 13.30
N ARG A 49 1.46 3.30 12.28
CA ARG A 49 0.91 1.94 12.30
C ARG A 49 1.49 1.04 11.21
N ARG A 50 2.66 1.39 10.67
CA ARG A 50 3.25 0.75 9.49
C ARG A 50 3.48 -0.75 9.64
N ALA A 51 3.84 -1.20 10.85
CA ALA A 51 4.02 -2.63 11.17
C ALA A 51 2.75 -3.46 10.94
N GLU A 52 1.57 -2.86 11.10
CA GLU A 52 0.28 -3.52 10.86
C GLU A 52 -0.21 -3.30 9.43
N ILE A 53 0.06 -2.13 8.84
CA ILE A 53 -0.48 -1.71 7.54
C ILE A 53 0.33 -2.27 6.37
N LEU A 54 1.66 -2.16 6.41
CA LEU A 54 2.51 -2.52 5.27
C LEU A 54 2.32 -3.98 4.86
N PRO A 55 2.29 -4.97 5.78
CA PRO A 55 2.04 -6.36 5.40
C PRO A 55 0.66 -6.61 4.75
N LEU A 56 -0.35 -5.77 5.03
CA LEU A 56 -1.70 -5.91 4.45
C LEU A 56 -1.77 -5.48 2.99
N ILE A 57 -0.96 -4.48 2.61
CA ILE A 57 -1.04 -3.83 1.29
C ILE A 57 0.14 -4.14 0.38
N PHE A 58 1.27 -4.61 0.95
CA PHE A 58 2.51 -4.87 0.20
C PHE A 58 2.26 -5.74 -1.03
N GLY A 59 1.63 -6.91 -0.87
CA GLY A 59 1.39 -7.82 -1.98
C GLY A 59 0.51 -7.23 -3.08
N ALA A 60 -0.43 -6.36 -2.74
CA ALA A 60 -1.24 -5.66 -3.73
C ALA A 60 -0.41 -4.65 -4.54
N LEU A 61 0.43 -3.88 -3.86
CA LEU A 61 1.33 -2.92 -4.50
C LEU A 61 2.38 -3.61 -5.38
N TYR A 62 3.00 -4.69 -4.89
CA TYR A 62 4.02 -5.42 -5.62
C TYR A 62 3.45 -6.00 -6.93
N ARG A 63 2.35 -6.76 -6.85
CA ARG A 63 1.70 -7.34 -8.05
C ARG A 63 1.24 -6.27 -9.02
N ASN A 64 0.71 -5.15 -8.52
CA ASN A 64 0.25 -4.04 -9.36
C ASN A 64 1.41 -3.34 -10.06
N CYS A 65 2.56 -3.20 -9.40
CA CYS A 65 3.77 -2.63 -9.99
C CYS A 65 4.29 -3.50 -11.14
N GLU A 66 4.30 -4.83 -10.96
CA GLU A 66 4.74 -5.77 -11.99
C GLU A 66 3.77 -5.85 -13.18
N ASN A 67 2.46 -5.90 -12.93
CA ASN A 67 1.50 -6.42 -13.91
C ASN A 67 0.42 -5.44 -14.40
N HIS A 68 0.30 -4.24 -13.82
CA HIS A 68 -0.78 -3.34 -14.22
C HIS A 68 -0.53 -2.77 -15.63
N TRP A 69 -1.51 -2.90 -16.53
CA TRP A 69 -1.37 -2.54 -17.96
C TRP A 69 -1.16 -1.04 -18.22
N HIS A 70 -1.66 -0.17 -17.33
CA HIS A 70 -1.57 1.28 -17.50
C HIS A 70 -0.28 1.84 -16.86
N SER A 71 0.58 2.44 -17.67
CA SER A 71 1.91 2.94 -17.25
C SER A 71 1.86 3.94 -16.10
N THR A 72 0.96 4.94 -16.14
CA THR A 72 0.81 5.90 -15.03
C THR A 72 0.47 5.23 -13.70
N VAL A 73 -0.35 4.18 -13.72
CA VAL A 73 -0.69 3.44 -12.50
C VAL A 73 0.52 2.67 -11.99
N GLN A 74 1.34 2.09 -12.87
CA GLN A 74 2.61 1.48 -12.47
C GLN A 74 3.55 2.50 -11.83
N THR A 75 3.74 3.69 -12.43
CA THR A 75 4.56 4.77 -11.86
C THR A 75 4.06 5.20 -10.48
N LEU A 76 2.75 5.41 -10.32
CA LEU A 76 2.17 5.76 -9.02
C LEU A 76 2.41 4.64 -8.00
N THR A 77 2.26 3.39 -8.39
CA THR A 77 2.51 2.24 -7.51
C THR A 77 3.96 2.15 -7.07
N TYR A 78 4.91 2.38 -7.99
CA TYR A 78 6.33 2.46 -7.67
C TYR A 78 6.62 3.57 -6.65
N ASN A 79 6.04 4.76 -6.84
CA ASN A 79 6.22 5.87 -5.89
C ASN A 79 5.68 5.50 -4.50
N VAL A 80 4.56 4.79 -4.43
CA VAL A 80 4.00 4.27 -3.18
C VAL A 80 4.92 3.24 -2.52
N LEU A 81 5.45 2.28 -3.29
CA LEU A 81 6.40 1.29 -2.77
C LEU A 81 7.66 1.97 -2.23
N LYS A 82 8.19 2.93 -2.97
CA LYS A 82 9.34 3.75 -2.55
C LYS A 82 9.06 4.52 -1.26
N LEU A 83 7.88 5.12 -1.11
CA LEU A 83 7.46 5.78 0.13
C LEU A 83 7.49 4.81 1.32
N PHE A 84 7.01 3.57 1.17
CA PHE A 84 7.08 2.57 2.23
C PHE A 84 8.50 2.10 2.53
N MET A 85 9.35 1.96 1.51
CA MET A 85 10.77 1.62 1.68
C MET A 85 11.52 2.73 2.43
N GLU A 86 11.27 4.00 2.10
CA GLU A 86 11.85 5.16 2.79
C GLU A 86 11.33 5.29 4.23
N MET A 87 10.10 4.85 4.49
CA MET A 87 9.47 4.90 5.80
C MET A 87 10.05 3.87 6.77
N ASP A 88 10.29 2.64 6.32
CA ASP A 88 10.89 1.56 7.11
C ASP A 88 11.44 0.47 6.18
N SER A 89 12.72 0.59 5.80
CA SER A 89 13.37 -0.33 4.88
C SER A 89 13.43 -1.76 5.42
N GLN A 90 13.67 -1.92 6.73
CA GLN A 90 13.76 -3.24 7.35
C GLN A 90 12.41 -3.96 7.31
N LEU A 91 11.32 -3.27 7.62
CA LEU A 91 9.97 -3.85 7.52
C LEU A 91 9.58 -4.12 6.06
N PHE A 92 9.99 -3.25 5.13
CA PHE A 92 9.76 -3.45 3.70
C PHE A 92 10.44 -4.74 3.21
N ASP A 93 11.71 -4.95 3.55
CA ASP A 93 12.47 -6.15 3.20
C ASP A 93 11.83 -7.41 3.78
N GLN A 94 11.36 -7.36 5.03
CA GLN A 94 10.61 -8.46 5.65
C GLN A 94 9.32 -8.79 4.90
N CYS A 95 8.58 -7.76 4.47
CA CYS A 95 7.35 -7.96 3.70
C CYS A 95 7.65 -8.54 2.31
N SER A 96 8.75 -8.12 1.67
CA SER A 96 9.21 -8.68 0.39
C SER A 96 9.54 -10.16 0.52
N ALA A 97 10.36 -10.53 1.50
CA ALA A 97 10.74 -11.93 1.73
C ALA A 97 9.51 -12.81 2.05
N GLN A 98 8.59 -12.33 2.90
CA GLN A 98 7.35 -13.05 3.19
C GLN A 98 6.42 -13.17 1.98
N PHE A 99 6.44 -12.19 1.07
CA PHE A 99 5.65 -12.24 -0.15
C PHE A 99 6.24 -13.26 -1.14
N GLU A 100 7.56 -13.27 -1.33
CA GLU A 100 8.28 -14.24 -2.18
C GLU A 100 8.03 -15.68 -1.71
N GLU A 101 8.15 -15.94 -0.40
CA GLU A 101 7.88 -17.26 0.20
C GLU A 101 6.44 -17.73 -0.06
N ARG A 102 5.45 -16.82 0.00
CA ARG A 102 4.03 -17.15 -0.23
C ARG A 102 3.69 -17.40 -1.70
N GLU A 103 4.32 -16.67 -2.61
CA GLU A 103 4.10 -16.83 -4.06
C GLU A 103 4.95 -17.98 -4.65
N GLY A 104 5.80 -18.63 -3.85
CA GLY A 104 6.65 -19.74 -4.28
C GLY A 104 7.72 -19.32 -5.29
N ARG A 105 8.20 -18.08 -5.19
CA ARG A 105 9.32 -17.55 -5.98
C ARG A 105 10.64 -17.70 -5.22
#